data_AF-A0A7U9SL35-F1
#
_entry.id   AF-A0A7U9SL35-F1
#
_cell.length_a   1.000
_cell.length_b   1.000
_cell.length_c   1.000
_cell.angle_alpha   90.00
_cell.angle_beta   90.00
_cell.angle_gamma   90.00
#
_symmetry.space_group_name_H-M   'P 1'
#
loop_
_entity.id
_entity.type
_entity.pdbx_description
1 polymer ?
#
loop_
_entity_poly.entity_id
_entity_poly.type
_entity_poly.pdbx_seq_one_letter_code
_entity_poly.pdbx_strand_id
1 'polypeptide(L)'
;MKYSIRKQFALVFCFLMAGTILLCWFINNTFLERYYLDNKQKAMMSAYDIINKASNEGTIGSDAFDIEFLKICGKNNINIILLDAQTRTIKTSMNEYEILSRQLLDYLFQKEEDFGDRVLADEKNYEMRIRLDQRTQLEYIDMWGGFG
;
A
#
# COMPACT_ATOMS: atom_id res chain seq x y z
N MET A 1 3.11 47.38 -34.49
CA MET A 1 4.35 46.71 -34.07
C MET A 1 4.51 45.40 -34.84
N LYS A 2 5.49 45.30 -35.76
CA LYS A 2 5.78 44.04 -36.47
C LYS A 2 6.62 43.15 -35.53
N TYR A 3 5.98 42.17 -34.89
CA TYR A 3 6.72 41.12 -34.18
C TYR A 3 7.50 40.31 -35.22
N SER A 4 8.83 40.27 -35.07
CA SER A 4 9.70 39.45 -35.92
C SER A 4 9.29 37.99 -35.78
N ILE A 5 9.18 37.26 -36.90
CA ILE A 5 8.83 35.83 -36.96
C ILE A 5 9.67 35.01 -35.97
N ARG A 6 10.95 35.38 -35.77
CA ARG A 6 11.85 34.74 -34.79
C ARG A 6 11.31 34.80 -33.35
N LYS A 7 10.70 35.92 -32.95
CA LYS A 7 10.10 36.09 -31.61
C LYS A 7 8.80 35.28 -31.47
N GLN A 8 8.04 35.14 -32.55
CA GLN A 8 6.81 34.31 -32.54
C GLN A 8 7.16 32.83 -32.36
N PHE A 9 8.14 32.30 -33.11
CA PHE A 9 8.59 30.92 -32.94
C PHE A 9 9.19 30.67 -31.54
N ALA A 10 10.04 31.58 -31.05
CA ALA A 10 10.60 31.45 -29.70
C ALA A 10 9.51 31.43 -28.62
N LEU A 11 8.49 32.29 -28.74
CA LEU A 11 7.36 32.32 -27.83
C LEU A 11 6.58 31.00 -27.86
N VAL A 12 6.28 30.47 -29.05
CA VAL A 12 5.59 29.18 -29.19
C VAL A 12 6.39 28.05 -28.54
N PHE A 13 7.70 27.96 -28.78
CA PHE A 13 8.55 26.94 -28.15
C PHE A 13 8.62 27.10 -26.63
N CYS A 14 8.76 28.33 -26.12
CA CYS A 14 8.75 28.58 -24.68
C CYS A 14 7.42 28.19 -24.04
N PHE A 15 6.29 28.54 -24.65
CA PHE A 15 4.97 28.14 -24.16
C PHE A 15 4.77 26.63 -24.21
N LEU A 16 5.27 25.97 -25.25
CA LEU A 16 5.17 24.51 -25.38
C LEU A 16 6.02 23.82 -24.30
N MET A 17 7.27 24.26 -24.07
CA MET A 17 8.12 23.73 -23.01
C MET A 17 7.55 24.00 -21.61
N ALA A 18 7.09 25.23 -21.35
CA ALA A 18 6.44 25.56 -20.09
C ALA A 18 5.16 24.72 -19.89
N GLY A 19 4.38 24.53 -20.96
CA GLY A 19 3.17 23.71 -20.96
C GLY A 19 3.45 22.24 -20.66
N THR A 20 4.48 21.64 -21.28
CA THR A 20 4.84 20.24 -20.99
C THR A 20 5.35 20.08 -19.57
N ILE A 21 6.16 21.01 -19.06
CA ILE A 21 6.63 21.00 -17.67
C ILE A 21 5.44 21.11 -16.69
N LEU A 22 4.53 22.05 -16.94
CA LEU A 22 3.33 22.24 -16.11
C LEU A 22 2.41 21.02 -16.16
N LEU A 23 2.24 20.40 -17.33
CA LEU A 23 1.42 19.20 -17.49
C LEU A 23 2.04 18.00 -16.78
N CYS A 24 3.35 17.80 -16.91
CA CYS A 24 4.07 16.77 -16.15
C CYS A 24 3.95 17.00 -14.64
N TRP A 25 4.12 18.25 -14.18
CA TRP A 25 3.94 18.60 -12.77
C TRP A 25 2.51 18.31 -12.29
N PHE A 26 1.50 18.69 -13.08
CA PHE A 26 0.09 18.45 -12.75
C PHE A 26 -0.23 16.95 -12.66
N ILE A 27 0.16 16.15 -13.65
CA ILE A 27 -0.07 14.70 -13.67
C ILE A 27 0.67 14.03 -12.51
N ASN A 28 1.94 14.39 -12.28
CA ASN A 28 2.75 13.81 -11.22
C ASN A 28 2.18 14.07 -9.83
N ASN A 29 1.67 15.27 -9.60
CA ASN A 29 1.17 15.66 -8.28
C ASN A 29 -0.28 15.24 -8.02
N THR A 30 -1.11 15.08 -9.06
CA THR A 30 -2.56 14.81 -8.86
C THR A 30 -2.96 13.37 -9.14
N PHE A 31 -2.38 12.75 -10.16
CA PHE A 31 -2.85 11.47 -10.68
C PHE A 31 -2.01 10.29 -10.19
N LEU A 32 -0.68 10.44 -10.17
CA LEU A 32 0.21 9.33 -9.83
C LEU A 32 -0.05 8.83 -8.41
N GLU A 33 0.00 9.71 -7.40
CA GLU A 33 -0.18 9.30 -6.00
C GLU A 33 -1.48 8.49 -5.81
N ARG A 34 -2.62 9.03 -6.26
CA ARG A 34 -3.92 8.35 -6.15
C ARG A 34 -3.93 7.00 -6.88
N TYR A 35 -3.40 6.96 -8.10
CA TYR A 35 -3.36 5.73 -8.88
C TYR A 35 -2.51 4.63 -8.20
N TYR A 36 -1.35 5.01 -7.64
CA TYR A 36 -0.48 4.07 -6.93
C TYR A 36 -1.13 3.57 -5.64
N LEU A 37 -1.74 4.47 -4.86
CA LEU A 37 -2.45 4.11 -3.64
C LEU A 37 -3.61 3.16 -3.96
N ASP A 38 -4.52 3.53 -4.87
CA ASP A 38 -5.69 2.71 -5.21
C ASP A 38 -5.32 1.28 -5.65
N ASN A 39 -4.26 1.14 -6.46
CA ASN A 39 -3.80 -0.17 -6.90
C ASN A 39 -3.25 -1.02 -5.75
N LYS A 40 -2.49 -0.40 -4.84
CA LYS A 40 -1.96 -1.09 -3.65
C LYS A 40 -3.05 -1.45 -2.65
N GLN A 41 -4.01 -0.56 -2.39
CA GLN A 41 -5.17 -0.84 -1.53
C GLN A 41 -5.97 -2.04 -2.06
N LYS A 42 -6.29 -2.05 -3.37
CA LYS A 42 -7.00 -3.19 -4.00
C LYS A 42 -6.23 -4.50 -3.88
N ALA A 43 -4.91 -4.47 -4.02
CA ALA A 43 -4.08 -5.66 -3.89
C ALA A 43 -4.08 -6.20 -2.45
N MET A 44 -4.03 -5.31 -1.44
CA MET A 44 -4.07 -5.69 -0.03
C MET A 44 -5.46 -6.20 0.38
N MET A 45 -6.55 -5.53 -0.04
CA MET A 45 -7.92 -6.00 0.20
C MET A 45 -8.18 -7.37 -0.44
N SER A 46 -7.77 -7.55 -1.70
CA SER A 46 -7.91 -8.84 -2.37
C SER A 46 -7.13 -9.95 -1.66
N ALA A 47 -5.98 -9.64 -1.07
CA ALA A 47 -5.23 -10.61 -0.27
C ALA A 47 -5.96 -10.96 1.02
N TYR A 48 -6.47 -9.95 1.73
CA TYR A 48 -7.25 -10.11 2.95
C TYR A 48 -8.51 -10.96 2.70
N ASP A 49 -9.26 -10.70 1.63
CA ASP A 49 -10.47 -11.46 1.28
C ASP A 49 -10.18 -12.95 1.02
N ILE A 50 -9.10 -13.26 0.31
CA ILE A 50 -8.71 -14.65 0.03
C ILE A 50 -8.30 -15.37 1.33
N ILE A 51 -7.54 -14.70 2.19
CA ILE A 51 -7.11 -15.26 3.48
C ILE A 51 -8.32 -15.44 4.41
N ASN A 52 -9.21 -14.46 4.49
CA ASN A 52 -10.42 -14.52 5.30
C ASN A 52 -11.33 -15.67 4.85
N LYS A 53 -11.49 -15.85 3.53
CA LYS A 53 -12.22 -16.99 2.98
C LYS A 53 -11.58 -18.33 3.36
N ALA A 54 -10.26 -18.46 3.22
CA ALA A 54 -9.54 -19.67 3.60
C ALA A 54 -9.62 -19.95 5.12
N SER A 55 -9.66 -18.89 5.94
CA SER A 55 -9.89 -18.97 7.38
C SER A 55 -11.26 -19.57 7.68
N ASN A 56 -12.30 -19.05 7.04
CA ASN A 56 -13.68 -19.46 7.28
C ASN A 56 -13.99 -20.86 6.75
N GLU A 57 -13.31 -21.28 5.68
CA GLU A 57 -13.40 -22.63 5.13
C GLU A 57 -12.48 -23.63 5.84
N GLY A 58 -11.61 -23.17 6.76
CA GLY A 58 -10.64 -24.02 7.46
C GLY A 58 -9.52 -24.57 6.57
N THR A 59 -9.27 -23.94 5.41
CA THR A 59 -8.30 -24.40 4.40
C THR A 59 -6.93 -23.73 4.51
N ILE A 60 -6.72 -22.84 5.49
CA ILE A 60 -5.43 -22.18 5.77
C ILE A 60 -4.27 -23.18 5.86
N GLY A 61 -4.49 -24.36 6.42
CA GLY A 61 -3.44 -25.38 6.59
C GLY A 61 -3.14 -26.22 5.35
N SER A 62 -3.83 -25.98 4.23
CA SER A 62 -3.71 -26.82 3.03
C SER A 62 -2.53 -26.42 2.12
N ASP A 63 -1.89 -27.42 1.49
CA ASP A 63 -0.82 -27.19 0.51
C ASP A 63 -1.27 -26.30 -0.66
N ALA A 64 -2.55 -26.40 -1.04
CA ALA A 64 -3.14 -25.58 -2.09
C ALA A 64 -3.15 -24.09 -1.69
N PHE A 65 -3.51 -23.80 -0.43
CA PHE A 65 -3.48 -22.45 0.10
C PHE A 65 -2.06 -21.93 0.23
N ASP A 66 -1.06 -22.78 0.52
CA ASP A 66 0.35 -22.34 0.61
C ASP A 66 0.87 -21.80 -0.71
N ILE A 67 0.53 -22.48 -1.81
CA ILE A 67 0.87 -22.03 -3.16
C ILE A 67 0.14 -20.71 -3.48
N GLU A 68 -1.13 -20.61 -3.12
CA GLU A 68 -1.93 -19.40 -3.33
C GLU A 68 -1.40 -18.22 -2.53
N PHE A 69 -1.06 -18.43 -1.25
CA PHE A 69 -0.48 -17.45 -0.35
C PHE A 69 0.83 -16.88 -0.90
N LEU A 70 1.76 -17.76 -1.33
CA LEU A 70 3.02 -17.33 -1.95
C LEU A 70 2.79 -16.56 -3.25
N LYS A 71 1.81 -16.98 -4.06
CA LYS A 71 1.44 -16.30 -5.31
C LYS A 71 0.89 -14.90 -5.05
N ILE A 72 0.05 -14.72 -4.03
CA ILE A 72 -0.51 -13.41 -3.66
C ILE A 72 0.61 -12.47 -3.20
N CYS A 73 1.49 -12.94 -2.30
CA CYS A 73 2.62 -12.15 -1.80
C CYS A 73 3.55 -11.73 -2.96
N GLY A 74 3.95 -12.70 -3.80
CA GLY A 74 4.88 -12.46 -4.91
C GLY A 74 4.29 -11.57 -6.01
N LYS A 75 3.03 -11.77 -6.40
CA LYS A 75 2.38 -10.99 -7.48
C LYS A 75 2.22 -9.52 -7.09
N ASN A 76 1.86 -9.25 -5.84
CA ASN A 76 1.51 -7.91 -5.39
C ASN A 76 2.69 -7.18 -4.70
N ASN A 77 3.81 -7.89 -4.48
CA ASN A 77 4.96 -7.44 -3.69
C ASN A 77 4.49 -6.85 -2.36
N ILE A 78 3.78 -7.69 -1.59
CA ILE A 78 3.27 -7.39 -0.26
C ILE A 78 3.78 -8.44 0.72
N ASN A 79 4.05 -8.01 1.95
CA ASN A 79 4.42 -8.92 3.02
C ASN A 79 3.21 -9.18 3.91
N ILE A 80 3.00 -10.45 4.27
CA ILE A 80 1.85 -10.87 5.05
C ILE A 80 2.33 -11.74 6.20
N ILE A 81 1.78 -11.49 7.39
CA ILE A 81 1.90 -12.36 8.55
C ILE A 81 0.52 -12.78 9.02
N LEU A 82 0.39 -14.06 9.38
CA LEU A 82 -0.83 -14.65 9.91
C LEU A 82 -0.54 -15.18 11.31
N LEU A 83 -1.21 -14.63 12.31
CA LEU A 83 -1.09 -15.06 13.71
C LEU A 83 -2.37 -15.80 14.13
N ASP A 84 -2.21 -16.82 14.98
CA ASP A 84 -3.34 -17.44 15.67
C ASP A 84 -3.78 -16.60 16.89
N ALA A 85 -4.88 -17.01 17.53
CA ALA A 85 -5.39 -16.37 18.75
C ALA A 85 -4.42 -16.43 19.94
N GLN A 86 -3.37 -17.26 19.88
CA GLN A 86 -2.29 -17.35 20.85
C GLN A 86 -1.04 -16.58 20.40
N THR A 87 -1.14 -15.72 19.38
CA THR A 87 -0.06 -14.93 18.79
C THR A 87 1.05 -15.75 18.15
N ARG A 88 0.79 -17.02 17.84
CA ARG A 88 1.75 -17.89 17.14
C ARG A 88 1.64 -17.69 15.65
N THR A 89 2.78 -17.60 14.98
CA THR A 89 2.84 -17.45 13.52
C THR A 89 2.34 -18.73 12.83
N ILE A 90 1.21 -18.62 12.14
CA ILE A 90 0.66 -19.68 11.29
C ILE A 90 1.40 -19.68 9.95
N LYS A 91 1.51 -18.50 9.31
CA LYS A 91 2.17 -18.29 8.02
C LYS A 91 2.79 -16.90 7.94
N THR A 92 3.86 -16.79 7.16
CA THR A 92 4.57 -15.53 6.93
C THR A 92 5.22 -15.58 5.55
N SER A 93 5.26 -14.43 4.85
CA SER A 93 6.05 -14.27 3.62
C SER A 93 7.50 -13.82 3.89
N MET A 94 7.83 -13.49 5.14
CA MET A 94 9.13 -12.93 5.54
C MET A 94 9.93 -13.91 6.39
N ASN A 95 11.25 -13.95 6.16
CA ASN A 95 12.20 -14.67 7.00
C ASN A 95 12.25 -14.10 8.43
N GLU A 96 12.28 -12.78 8.57
CA GLU A 96 12.29 -12.07 9.87
C GLU A 96 10.86 -11.73 10.32
N TYR A 97 10.05 -12.77 10.56
CA TYR A 97 8.64 -12.60 10.90
C TYR A 97 8.40 -11.92 12.25
N GLU A 98 9.37 -11.97 13.17
CA GLU A 98 9.26 -11.35 14.51
C GLU A 98 8.98 -9.84 14.46
N ILE A 99 9.51 -9.14 13.44
CA ILE A 99 9.29 -7.70 13.26
C ILE A 99 7.82 -7.44 12.92
N LEU A 100 7.28 -8.16 11.93
CA LEU A 100 5.87 -8.04 11.55
C LEU A 100 4.93 -8.48 12.68
N SER A 101 5.29 -9.53 13.43
CA SER A 101 4.51 -9.95 14.60
C SER A 101 4.41 -8.83 15.62
N ARG A 102 5.55 -8.20 15.97
CA ARG A 102 5.56 -7.08 16.92
C ARG A 102 4.74 -5.91 16.39
N GLN A 103 4.94 -5.51 15.13
CA GLN A 103 4.15 -4.44 14.51
C GLN A 103 2.64 -4.72 14.56
N LEU A 104 2.21 -5.94 14.24
CA LEU A 104 0.81 -6.31 14.32
C LEU A 104 0.27 -6.24 15.76
N LEU A 105 1.04 -6.72 16.74
CA LEU A 105 0.65 -6.62 18.15
C LEU A 105 0.60 -5.16 18.62
N ASP A 106 1.56 -4.33 18.21
CA ASP A 106 1.56 -2.90 18.47
C ASP A 106 0.29 -2.26 17.90
N TYR A 107 -0.10 -2.58 16.65
CA TYR A 107 -1.36 -2.10 16.08
C TYR A 107 -2.62 -2.55 16.85
N LEU A 108 -2.62 -3.76 17.41
CA LEU A 108 -3.76 -4.30 18.16
C LEU A 108 -3.86 -3.77 19.60
N PHE A 109 -2.71 -3.50 20.24
CA PHE A 109 -2.64 -3.18 21.67
C PHE A 109 -2.30 -1.72 21.97
N GLN A 110 -1.52 -1.05 21.12
CA GLN A 110 -1.26 0.38 21.22
C GLN A 110 -2.29 1.16 20.39
N LYS A 111 -3.24 1.77 21.08
CA LYS A 111 -3.94 2.96 20.58
C LYS A 111 -2.98 4.16 20.65
N GLU A 112 -1.88 4.14 19.89
CA GLU A 112 -1.04 5.32 19.80
C GLU A 112 -1.64 6.29 18.79
N GLU A 113 -2.41 7.22 19.35
CA GLU A 113 -2.46 8.61 18.90
C GLU A 113 -1.02 9.06 18.62
N ASP A 114 -0.75 9.65 17.45
CA ASP A 114 0.47 10.43 17.15
C ASP A 114 1.60 9.80 16.30
N PHE A 115 1.26 9.08 15.23
CA PHE A 115 2.24 8.75 14.17
C PHE A 115 2.07 9.54 12.86
N GLY A 116 1.32 10.64 12.82
CA GLY A 116 1.08 11.33 11.53
C GLY A 116 0.51 10.40 10.44
N ASP A 117 -0.07 9.26 10.87
CA ASP A 117 -0.54 8.20 10.00
C ASP A 117 -1.80 8.67 9.28
N ARG A 118 -1.79 8.58 7.94
CA ARG A 118 -2.95 8.93 7.13
C ARG A 118 -3.86 7.71 7.02
N VAL A 119 -5.02 7.76 7.66
CA VAL A 119 -6.05 6.71 7.56
C VAL A 119 -6.56 6.64 6.12
N LEU A 120 -6.54 5.43 5.56
CA LEU A 120 -7.08 5.12 4.23
C LEU A 120 -8.42 4.40 4.32
N ALA A 121 -8.55 3.47 5.27
CA ALA A 121 -9.80 2.78 5.57
C ALA A 121 -9.84 2.42 7.07
N ASP A 122 -11.02 2.54 7.67
CA ASP A 122 -11.31 2.19 9.05
C ASP A 122 -12.66 1.47 9.07
N GLU A 123 -12.60 0.14 8.94
CA GLU A 123 -13.76 -0.73 8.85
C GLU A 123 -13.81 -1.64 10.07
N LYS A 124 -14.97 -2.25 10.34
CA LYS A 124 -15.15 -3.07 11.56
C LYS A 124 -14.17 -4.24 11.70
N ASN A 125 -13.71 -4.79 10.58
CA ASN A 125 -12.90 -6.02 10.54
C ASN A 125 -11.44 -5.75 10.18
N TYR A 126 -11.14 -4.59 9.59
CA TYR A 126 -9.80 -4.24 9.14
C TYR A 126 -9.59 -2.73 9.18
N GLU A 127 -8.34 -2.34 9.40
CA GLU A 127 -7.88 -0.97 9.25
C GLU A 127 -6.75 -0.92 8.22
N MET A 128 -6.67 0.20 7.51
CA MET A 128 -5.59 0.47 6.56
C MET A 128 -5.08 1.90 6.73
N ARG A 129 -3.77 2.05 6.90
CA ARG A 129 -3.13 3.35 7.14
C ARG A 129 -1.85 3.50 6.31
N ILE A 130 -1.52 4.73 5.94
CA ILE A 130 -0.19 5.09 5.45
C ILE A 130 0.64 5.49 6.65
N ARG A 131 1.81 4.87 6.79
CA ARG A 131 2.79 5.14 7.84
C ARG A 131 4.11 5.57 7.26
N LEU A 132 4.70 6.61 7.84
CA LEU A 132 6.06 7.03 7.53
C LEU A 132 7.04 6.29 8.46
N ASP A 133 7.89 5.43 7.89
CA ASP A 133 8.98 4.82 8.65
C ASP A 133 10.05 5.87 8.93
N GLN A 134 10.24 6.20 10.21
CA GLN A 134 11.17 7.26 10.63
C GLN A 134 12.64 6.95 10.29
N ARG A 135 13.01 5.66 10.18
CA ARG A 135 14.39 5.24 9.92
C ARG A 135 14.73 5.33 8.43
N THR A 136 13.79 4.96 7.55
CA THR A 136 14.00 4.96 6.11
C THR A 136 13.46 6.22 5.43
N GLN A 137 12.61 6.98 6.11
CA GLN A 137 11.83 8.10 5.57
C GLN A 137 10.99 7.69 4.35
N LEU A 138 10.58 6.41 4.30
CA LEU A 138 9.71 5.87 3.27
C LEU A 138 8.30 5.69 3.83
N GLU A 139 7.31 5.95 2.97
CA GLU A 139 5.91 5.68 3.27
C GLU A 139 5.54 4.24 2.91
N TYR A 140 4.86 3.57 3.84
CA TYR A 140 4.32 2.23 3.67
C TYR A 140 2.80 2.26 3.87
N ILE A 141 2.10 1.37 3.17
CA ILE A 141 0.70 1.10 3.43
C ILE A 141 0.66 -0.17 4.27
N ASP A 142 0.10 -0.05 5.47
CA ASP A 142 -0.10 -1.16 6.38
C ASP A 142 -1.59 -1.45 6.52
N MET A 143 -1.91 -2.74 6.61
CA MET A 143 -3.27 -3.24 6.77
C MET A 143 -3.26 -4.34 7.82
N TRP A 144 -4.16 -4.26 8.80
CA TRP A 144 -4.35 -5.28 9.82
C TRP A 144 -5.83 -5.48 10.10
N GLY A 145 -6.18 -6.65 10.59
CA GLY A 145 -7.58 -7.00 10.85
C GLY A 145 -7.72 -8.41 11.40
N GLY A 146 -8.86 -8.68 12.02
CA GLY A 146 -9.25 -10.03 12.44
C GLY A 146 -9.97 -10.76 11.33
N PHE A 147 -10.04 -12.09 11.44
CA PHE A 147 -10.94 -12.92 10.63
C PHE A 147 -12.23 -13.17 11.41
N GLY A 148 -13.35 -13.34 10.72
CA GLY A 148 -14.66 -13.53 11.32
C GLY A 148 -15.52 -14.51 10.56
#